data_AF-N1QDC9-F1
#
_entry.id   AF-N1QDC9-F1
#
_cell.length_a   1.000
_cell.length_b   1.000
_cell.length_c   1.000
_cell.angle_alpha   90.00
_cell.angle_beta   90.00
_cell.angle_gamma   90.00
#
_symmetry.space_group_name_H-M   'P 1'
#
loop_
_entity.id
_entity.type
_entity.pdbx_description
1 polymer ?
#
loop_
_entity_poly.entity_id
_entity_poly.type
_entity_poly.pdbx_seq_one_letter_code
_entity_poly.pdbx_strand_id
1 'polypeptide(L)'
;MNFFERKSESSSSRTASGSRSSTSTTPLSSRERSARIRRLQDLALASLPVRGLFIVLWIRSDPPGPNDFHWGLYFHRSGTDGGTKYHITNLSRGWINDHGSTKGVFKSSFLCVLIQIATIPLQAVVQMDGIARSKDRELNQIPGLTCRVWVMQIIAILRANSLVKCGDINALQNEIFQIGNRYRFGAINNDQPRPVTRSQLCQL
;
A
#
# COMPACT_ATOMS: atom_id res chain seq x y z
N MET A 1 38.83 50.84 -45.97
CA MET A 1 38.12 50.98 -47.28
C MET A 1 38.66 49.88 -48.18
N ASN A 2 37.96 48.92 -48.76
CA ASN A 2 36.56 48.47 -48.85
C ASN A 2 36.64 46.94 -49.08
N PHE A 3 36.03 46.08 -48.26
CA PHE A 3 34.73 45.41 -48.44
C PHE A 3 34.44 44.74 -49.81
N PHE A 4 34.54 43.39 -49.77
CA PHE A 4 33.76 42.30 -50.42
C PHE A 4 33.48 42.25 -51.93
N GLU A 5 33.82 41.13 -52.60
CA GLU A 5 32.81 40.16 -53.11
C GLU A 5 33.36 38.74 -53.49
N ARG A 6 32.69 37.72 -52.93
CA ARG A 6 32.38 36.30 -53.28
C ARG A 6 33.29 35.31 -54.06
N LYS A 7 33.33 34.11 -53.44
CA LYS A 7 33.12 32.71 -53.91
C LYS A 7 34.19 32.04 -54.79
N SER A 8 34.86 31.03 -54.24
CA SER A 8 34.60 29.61 -54.49
C SER A 8 35.56 28.75 -53.66
N GLU A 9 35.09 27.66 -53.07
CA GLU A 9 35.81 26.38 -53.00
C GLU A 9 34.99 25.36 -52.20
N SER A 10 34.74 24.23 -52.83
CA SER A 10 34.21 23.02 -52.22
C SER A 10 35.38 22.12 -51.85
N SER A 11 35.39 21.50 -50.66
CA SER A 11 35.85 20.12 -50.45
C SER A 11 35.97 19.80 -48.96
N SER A 12 35.24 18.77 -48.57
CA SER A 12 35.59 17.74 -47.57
C SER A 12 35.90 18.18 -46.13
N SER A 13 34.87 18.13 -45.28
CA SER A 13 35.05 17.82 -43.86
C SER A 13 34.28 16.54 -43.48
N ARG A 14 34.99 15.71 -42.73
CA ARG A 14 34.72 14.31 -42.41
C ARG A 14 33.45 14.18 -41.57
N THR A 15 32.51 13.36 -42.01
CA THR A 15 31.41 12.86 -41.19
C THR A 15 31.94 11.89 -40.16
N ALA A 16 32.10 12.36 -38.92
CA ALA A 16 32.27 11.48 -37.78
C ALA A 16 30.94 10.75 -37.52
N SER A 17 30.92 9.46 -37.82
CA SER A 17 29.84 8.54 -37.48
C SER A 17 29.75 8.41 -35.96
N GLY A 18 28.91 9.23 -35.33
CA GLY A 18 28.49 9.01 -33.96
C GLY A 18 27.65 7.75 -33.88
N SER A 19 28.28 6.63 -33.50
CA SER A 19 27.61 5.39 -33.12
C SER A 19 26.75 5.66 -31.90
N ARG A 20 25.49 6.03 -32.11
CA ARG A 20 24.45 5.97 -31.08
C ARG A 20 24.28 4.49 -30.74
N SER A 21 24.94 4.06 -29.67
CA SER A 21 24.61 2.83 -28.96
C SER A 21 23.20 2.99 -28.40
N SER A 22 22.20 2.75 -29.24
CA SER A 22 20.84 2.49 -28.80
C SER A 22 20.89 1.17 -28.03
N THR A 23 21.01 1.25 -26.71
CA THR A 23 20.64 0.14 -25.82
C THR A 23 19.17 -0.16 -26.07
N SER A 24 18.90 -1.04 -27.03
CA SER A 24 17.60 -1.64 -27.27
C SER A 24 17.31 -2.55 -26.09
N THR A 25 16.71 -2.01 -25.04
CA THR A 25 16.20 -2.81 -23.94
C THR A 25 15.03 -3.62 -24.49
N THR A 26 15.28 -4.87 -24.87
CA THR A 26 14.23 -5.80 -25.30
C THR A 26 13.14 -5.84 -24.22
N PRO A 27 11.85 -5.64 -24.58
CA PRO A 27 10.76 -5.72 -23.61
C PRO A 27 10.76 -7.09 -22.94
N LEU A 28 10.68 -7.11 -21.60
CA LEU A 28 10.58 -8.36 -20.84
C LEU A 28 9.35 -9.16 -21.31
N SER A 29 9.51 -10.48 -21.42
CA SER A 29 8.39 -11.39 -21.63
C SER A 29 7.41 -11.31 -20.45
N SER A 30 6.15 -11.70 -20.68
CA SER A 30 5.12 -11.74 -19.63
C SER A 30 5.57 -12.60 -18.43
N ARG A 31 6.26 -13.72 -18.69
CA ARG A 31 6.77 -14.62 -17.65
C ARG A 31 7.84 -13.94 -16.79
N GLU A 32 8.77 -13.23 -17.41
CA GLU A 32 9.82 -12.49 -16.70
C GLU A 32 9.24 -11.33 -15.89
N ARG A 33 8.25 -10.61 -16.44
CA ARG A 33 7.53 -9.56 -15.72
C ARG A 33 6.83 -10.11 -14.48
N SER A 34 6.11 -11.23 -14.61
CA SER A 34 5.45 -11.88 -13.47
C SER A 34 6.43 -12.37 -12.41
N ALA A 35 7.55 -12.96 -12.82
CA ALA A 35 8.61 -13.39 -11.90
C ALA A 35 9.23 -12.21 -11.14
N ARG A 36 9.49 -11.09 -11.84
CA ARG A 36 9.99 -9.87 -11.24
C ARG A 36 9.01 -9.27 -10.23
N ILE A 37 7.72 -9.19 -10.58
CA ILE A 37 6.69 -8.70 -9.65
C ILE A 37 6.62 -9.58 -8.41
N ARG A 38 6.60 -10.90 -8.56
CA ARG A 38 6.59 -11.84 -7.42
C ARG A 38 7.80 -11.61 -6.51
N ARG A 39 8.99 -11.47 -7.07
CA ARG A 39 10.21 -11.18 -6.29
C ARG A 39 10.09 -9.85 -5.52
N LEU A 40 9.57 -8.80 -6.15
CA LEU A 40 9.35 -7.50 -5.48
C LEU A 40 8.35 -7.63 -4.33
N GLN A 41 7.27 -8.38 -4.52
CA GLN A 41 6.25 -8.62 -3.49
C GLN A 41 6.81 -9.43 -2.31
N ASP A 42 7.62 -10.47 -2.58
CA ASP A 42 8.23 -11.28 -1.54
C ASP A 42 9.28 -10.49 -0.74
N LEU A 43 10.09 -9.65 -1.41
CA LEU A 43 11.02 -8.72 -0.75
C LEU A 43 10.28 -7.67 0.08
N ALA A 44 9.18 -7.11 -0.45
CA ALA A 44 8.35 -6.15 0.28
C ALA A 44 7.78 -6.78 1.56
N LEU A 45 7.26 -8.02 1.48
CA LEU A 45 6.77 -8.76 2.64
C LEU A 45 7.87 -8.99 3.68
N ALA A 46 9.06 -9.43 3.25
CA ALA A 46 10.19 -9.69 4.14
C ALA A 46 10.73 -8.42 4.81
N SER A 47 10.52 -7.25 4.19
CA SER A 47 10.95 -5.96 4.72
C SER A 47 10.02 -5.36 5.78
N LEU A 48 8.82 -5.91 5.96
CA LEU A 48 7.88 -5.40 6.95
C LEU A 48 8.42 -5.62 8.38
N PRO A 49 8.32 -4.61 9.27
CA PRO A 49 8.64 -4.79 10.67
C PRO A 49 7.85 -5.94 11.30
N VAL A 50 8.59 -6.89 11.89
CA VAL A 50 8.02 -7.99 12.69
C VAL A 50 7.16 -7.42 13.81
N ARG A 51 5.96 -7.99 13.98
CA ARG A 51 4.91 -7.50 14.89
C ARG A 51 4.40 -6.09 14.56
N GLY A 52 4.62 -5.61 13.35
CA GLY A 52 4.01 -4.38 12.86
C GLY A 52 2.51 -4.56 12.69
N LEU A 53 1.74 -3.59 13.18
CA LEU A 53 0.31 -3.45 12.89
C LEU A 53 0.11 -2.33 11.86
N PHE A 54 -0.64 -2.66 10.81
CA PHE A 54 -0.86 -1.77 9.68
C PHE A 54 -2.35 -1.57 9.43
N ILE A 55 -2.74 -0.35 9.05
CA ILE A 55 -3.97 -0.12 8.31
C ILE A 55 -3.67 -0.39 6.84
N VAL A 56 -4.56 -1.11 6.16
CA VAL A 56 -4.41 -1.48 4.76
C VAL A 56 -5.57 -0.92 3.97
N LEU A 57 -5.26 -0.26 2.85
CA LEU A 57 -6.26 0.30 1.95
C LEU A 57 -6.24 -0.43 0.61
N TRP A 58 -7.43 -0.73 0.09
CA TRP A 58 -7.64 -1.16 -1.29
C TRP A 58 -8.54 -0.17 -2.01
N ILE A 59 -8.28 0.09 -3.28
CA ILE A 59 -9.21 0.85 -4.13
C ILE A 59 -10.50 0.04 -4.35
N ARG A 60 -11.62 0.73 -4.54
CA ARG A 60 -12.95 0.11 -4.77
C ARG A 60 -13.45 0.24 -6.22
N SER A 61 -12.79 1.07 -7.02
CA SER A 61 -13.23 1.46 -8.35
C SER A 61 -12.04 1.77 -9.25
N ASP A 62 -12.27 1.65 -10.56
CA ASP A 62 -11.38 2.10 -11.63
C ASP A 62 -12.22 2.95 -12.61
N PRO A 63 -12.02 4.29 -12.67
CA PRO A 63 -11.02 5.07 -11.93
C PRO A 63 -11.33 5.20 -10.42
N PRO A 64 -10.36 5.51 -9.56
CA PRO A 64 -10.51 5.44 -8.12
C PRO A 64 -11.04 6.76 -7.57
N GLY A 65 -12.19 6.72 -6.90
CA GLY A 65 -12.78 7.88 -6.22
C GLY A 65 -11.91 8.43 -5.08
N PRO A 66 -12.04 9.72 -4.70
CA PRO A 66 -11.36 10.27 -3.53
C PRO A 66 -11.99 9.72 -2.26
N ASN A 67 -11.16 9.37 -1.26
CA ASN A 67 -11.61 8.84 0.03
C ASN A 67 -12.46 7.55 -0.06
N ASP A 68 -12.46 6.87 -1.21
CA ASP A 68 -13.25 5.67 -1.45
C ASP A 68 -12.36 4.42 -1.45
N PHE A 69 -12.12 3.90 -0.24
CA PHE A 69 -11.25 2.75 -0.02
C PHE A 69 -11.98 1.64 0.72
N HIS A 70 -11.59 0.40 0.47
CA HIS A 70 -11.83 -0.69 1.40
C HIS A 70 -10.71 -0.66 2.46
N TRP A 71 -11.09 -0.81 3.73
CA TRP A 71 -10.21 -0.67 4.88
C TRP A 71 -10.11 -2.01 5.60
N GLY A 72 -8.92 -2.32 6.09
CA GLY A 72 -8.66 -3.43 6.97
C GLY A 72 -7.43 -3.18 7.82
N LEU A 73 -7.15 -4.12 8.72
CA LEU A 73 -5.92 -4.21 9.47
C LEU A 73 -5.09 -5.38 8.95
N TYR A 74 -3.78 -5.26 9.05
CA TYR A 74 -2.85 -6.35 8.85
C TYR A 74 -1.85 -6.37 9.99
N PHE A 75 -1.77 -7.49 10.70
CA PHE A 75 -0.75 -7.73 11.69
C PHE A 75 0.31 -8.64 11.09
N HIS A 76 1.54 -8.12 10.95
CA HIS A 76 2.65 -8.85 10.38
C HIS A 76 3.37 -9.69 11.45
N ARG A 77 3.48 -11.00 11.23
CA ARG A 77 4.23 -11.91 12.12
C ARG A 77 5.69 -12.01 11.71
N SER A 78 5.96 -12.35 10.46
CA SER A 78 7.30 -12.56 9.92
C SER A 78 7.29 -12.57 8.39
N GLY A 79 8.45 -12.36 7.76
CA GLY A 79 8.60 -12.48 6.31
C GLY A 79 8.25 -13.87 5.76
N THR A 80 8.43 -14.92 6.56
CA THR A 80 8.18 -16.32 6.16
C THR A 80 6.72 -16.73 6.34
N ASP A 81 6.07 -16.28 7.41
CA ASP A 81 4.71 -16.68 7.78
C ASP A 81 3.65 -15.66 7.34
N GLY A 82 4.10 -14.48 6.92
CA GLY A 82 3.25 -13.36 6.62
C GLY A 82 2.59 -12.83 7.88
N GLY A 83 1.27 -12.81 7.89
CA GLY A 83 0.51 -12.19 8.97
C GLY A 83 -0.96 -12.57 8.97
N THR A 84 -1.77 -11.84 9.73
CA THR A 84 -3.23 -11.95 9.68
C THR A 84 -3.84 -10.65 9.18
N LYS A 85 -4.74 -10.78 8.21
CA LYS A 85 -5.58 -9.70 7.71
C LYS A 85 -6.89 -9.74 8.50
N TYR A 86 -7.31 -8.59 8.99
CA TYR A 86 -8.61 -8.39 9.63
C TYR A 86 -9.40 -7.35 8.86
N HIS A 87 -10.56 -7.72 8.36
CA HIS A 87 -11.48 -6.79 7.71
C HIS A 87 -12.90 -7.35 7.77
N ILE A 88 -13.86 -6.48 7.48
CA ILE A 88 -15.26 -6.84 7.33
C ILE A 88 -15.70 -6.55 5.90
N THR A 89 -16.55 -7.39 5.35
CA THR A 89 -17.14 -7.19 4.02
C THR A 89 -18.66 -7.19 4.14
N ASN A 90 -19.32 -6.50 3.21
CA ASN A 90 -20.77 -6.51 3.11
C ASN A 90 -21.15 -7.42 1.94
N LEU A 91 -21.73 -8.57 2.25
CA LEU A 91 -22.44 -9.40 1.29
C LEU A 91 -23.90 -9.05 1.51
N SER A 92 -24.58 -8.46 0.50
CA SER A 92 -26.00 -8.04 0.39
C SER A 92 -27.01 -8.21 1.55
N ARG A 93 -26.87 -9.23 2.41
CA ARG A 93 -27.61 -9.52 3.65
C ARG A 93 -26.94 -9.03 4.94
N GLY A 94 -25.82 -8.30 4.88
CA GLY A 94 -25.19 -7.69 6.04
C GLY A 94 -23.66 -7.73 6.06
N TRP A 95 -23.08 -7.21 7.14
CA TRP A 95 -21.65 -7.23 7.39
C TRP A 95 -21.21 -8.58 7.98
N ILE A 96 -20.13 -9.12 7.44
CA ILE A 96 -19.44 -10.31 7.95
C ILE A 96 -17.95 -10.01 8.15
N ASN A 97 -17.32 -10.69 9.09
CA ASN A 97 -15.87 -10.69 9.26
C ASN A 97 -15.20 -11.67 8.29
N ASP A 98 -14.07 -11.27 7.70
CA ASP A 98 -13.22 -12.12 6.84
C ASP A 98 -11.77 -12.07 7.35
N HIS A 99 -11.56 -12.65 8.53
CA HIS A 99 -10.25 -12.65 9.19
C HIS A 99 -9.46 -13.88 8.80
N GLY A 100 -8.23 -13.71 8.33
CA GLY A 100 -7.44 -14.83 7.81
C GLY A 100 -5.95 -14.61 7.81
N SER A 101 -5.19 -15.69 8.02
CA SER A 101 -3.75 -15.71 7.80
C SER A 101 -3.43 -15.55 6.32
N THR A 102 -2.40 -14.77 5.99
CA THR A 102 -1.98 -14.54 4.61
C THR A 102 -0.49 -14.24 4.50
N LYS A 103 0.15 -14.86 3.51
CA LYS A 103 1.49 -14.51 2.99
C LYS A 103 1.41 -13.59 1.76
N GLY A 104 0.21 -13.18 1.39
CA GLY A 104 -0.09 -12.55 0.11
C GLY A 104 -0.61 -11.13 0.21
N VAL A 105 -0.33 -10.40 1.30
CA VAL A 105 -0.86 -9.02 1.47
C VAL A 105 -0.52 -8.14 0.27
N PHE A 106 0.71 -8.23 -0.26
CA PHE A 106 1.18 -7.52 -1.45
C PHE A 106 0.69 -8.07 -2.80
N LYS A 107 0.02 -9.23 -2.80
CA LYS A 107 -0.41 -9.92 -4.03
C LYS A 107 -1.79 -9.47 -4.52
N SER A 108 -2.51 -8.68 -3.73
CA SER A 108 -3.82 -8.17 -4.12
C SER A 108 -3.70 -7.08 -5.19
N SER A 109 -4.42 -7.27 -6.30
CA SER A 109 -4.42 -6.31 -7.43
C SER A 109 -4.89 -4.93 -7.02
N PHE A 110 -5.88 -4.83 -6.12
CA PHE A 110 -6.42 -3.55 -5.66
C PHE A 110 -5.70 -2.94 -4.47
N LEU A 111 -4.63 -3.58 -3.97
CA LEU A 111 -3.90 -3.04 -2.83
C LEU A 111 -3.32 -1.67 -3.19
N CYS A 112 -3.66 -0.67 -2.37
CA CYS A 112 -3.21 0.70 -2.53
C CYS A 112 -1.96 0.95 -1.68
N VAL A 113 -2.04 0.73 -0.36
CA VAL A 113 -0.97 1.07 0.59
C VAL A 113 -1.13 0.30 1.90
N LEU A 114 -0.01 0.01 2.57
CA LEU A 114 0.04 -0.41 3.98
C LEU A 114 0.58 0.76 4.81
N ILE A 115 -0.06 1.07 5.93
CA ILE A 115 0.28 2.21 6.78
C ILE A 115 0.53 1.70 8.19
N GLN A 116 1.79 1.67 8.62
CA GLN A 116 2.17 1.21 9.95
C GLN A 116 1.67 2.19 11.02
N ILE A 117 0.99 1.65 12.04
CA ILE A 117 0.44 2.44 13.16
C ILE A 117 0.97 2.00 14.52
N ALA A 118 1.58 0.82 14.64
CA ALA A 118 2.21 0.36 15.87
C ALA A 118 3.20 -0.79 15.63
N THR A 119 4.03 -1.04 16.64
CA THR A 119 4.76 -2.30 16.83
C THR A 119 4.22 -2.97 18.09
N ILE A 120 3.56 -4.14 17.94
CA ILE A 120 2.89 -4.79 19.06
C ILE A 120 3.89 -5.59 19.91
N PRO A 121 3.99 -5.37 21.24
CA PRO A 121 4.80 -6.20 22.14
C PRO A 121 4.45 -7.68 22.03
N LEU A 122 5.42 -8.59 22.12
CA LEU A 122 5.21 -10.03 21.94
C LEU A 122 4.12 -10.57 22.89
N GLN A 123 4.18 -10.14 24.15
CA GLN A 123 3.22 -10.52 25.19
C GLN A 123 1.79 -10.00 24.93
N ALA A 124 1.63 -8.98 24.08
CA ALA A 124 0.35 -8.36 23.76
C ALA A 124 -0.28 -8.84 22.45
N VAL A 125 0.36 -9.76 21.72
CA VAL A 125 -0.13 -10.25 20.43
C VAL A 125 -1.50 -10.92 20.56
N VAL A 126 -1.69 -11.73 21.60
CA VAL A 126 -2.99 -12.40 21.86
C VAL A 126 -4.07 -11.39 22.19
N GLN A 127 -3.75 -10.38 23.00
CA GLN A 127 -4.68 -9.30 23.33
C GLN A 127 -5.08 -8.48 22.08
N MET A 128 -4.10 -8.15 21.23
CA MET A 128 -4.35 -7.45 19.97
C MET A 128 -5.27 -8.23 19.04
N ASP A 129 -5.05 -9.54 18.86
CA ASP A 129 -5.93 -10.40 18.05
C ASP A 129 -7.35 -10.46 18.63
N GLY A 130 -7.47 -10.61 19.96
CA GLY A 130 -8.77 -10.57 20.64
C GLY A 130 -9.51 -9.25 20.45
N ILE A 131 -8.80 -8.12 20.53
CA ILE A 131 -9.39 -6.80 20.25
C ILE A 131 -9.82 -6.69 18.79
N ALA A 132 -9.00 -7.12 17.83
CA ALA A 132 -9.33 -7.07 16.42
C ALA A 132 -10.60 -7.87 16.06
N ARG A 133 -10.92 -8.90 16.85
CA ARG A 133 -12.11 -9.77 16.70
C ARG A 133 -13.26 -9.39 17.64
N SER A 134 -13.09 -8.39 18.49
CA SER A 134 -14.04 -8.07 19.58
C SER A 134 -15.44 -7.68 19.10
N LYS A 135 -15.56 -7.27 17.83
CA LYS A 135 -16.80 -6.77 17.22
C LYS A 135 -17.51 -7.78 16.31
N ASP A 136 -16.96 -8.98 16.13
CA ASP A 136 -17.44 -9.97 15.13
C ASP A 136 -18.92 -10.34 15.30
N ARG A 137 -19.41 -10.42 16.55
CA ARG A 137 -20.79 -10.83 16.86
C ARG A 137 -21.80 -9.68 16.81
N GLU A 138 -21.34 -8.44 16.75
CA GLU A 138 -22.19 -7.25 16.83
C GLU A 138 -22.14 -6.38 15.56
N LEU A 139 -21.46 -6.83 14.50
CA LEU A 139 -21.30 -6.07 13.26
C LEU A 139 -22.63 -5.50 12.73
N ASN A 140 -23.67 -6.33 12.64
CA ASN A 140 -24.97 -5.92 12.11
C ASN A 140 -25.83 -5.10 13.09
N GLN A 141 -25.33 -4.86 14.31
CA GLN A 141 -25.99 -4.04 15.33
C GLN A 141 -25.40 -2.62 15.38
N ILE A 142 -24.24 -2.39 14.75
CA ILE A 142 -23.57 -1.09 14.74
C ILE A 142 -24.24 -0.18 13.70
N PRO A 143 -24.90 0.92 14.10
CA PRO A 143 -25.53 1.84 13.15
C PRO A 143 -24.49 2.52 12.25
N GLY A 144 -24.77 2.58 10.95
CA GLY A 144 -23.88 3.21 9.97
C GLY A 144 -22.53 2.50 9.78
N LEU A 145 -22.45 1.20 10.11
CA LEU A 145 -21.22 0.43 9.97
C LEU A 145 -20.69 0.47 8.54
N THR A 146 -19.39 0.74 8.43
CA THR A 146 -18.58 0.56 7.23
C THR A 146 -17.25 -0.08 7.65
N CYS A 147 -16.49 -0.65 6.71
CA CYS A 147 -15.16 -1.16 7.01
C CYS A 147 -14.23 -0.09 7.63
N ARG A 148 -14.38 1.18 7.23
CA ARG A 148 -13.66 2.31 7.81
C ARG A 148 -14.08 2.52 9.26
N VAL A 149 -15.39 2.66 9.51
CA VAL A 149 -15.92 2.84 10.87
C VAL A 149 -15.48 1.70 11.78
N TRP A 150 -15.53 0.46 11.30
CA TRP A 150 -15.03 -0.71 12.02
C TRP A 150 -13.54 -0.58 12.37
N VAL A 151 -12.67 -0.29 11.39
CA VAL A 151 -11.22 -0.10 11.63
C VAL A 151 -10.99 0.98 12.69
N MET A 152 -11.68 2.12 12.59
CA MET A 152 -11.50 3.21 13.56
C MET A 152 -11.99 2.83 14.97
N GLN A 153 -13.05 2.04 15.10
CA GLN A 153 -13.50 1.51 16.39
C GLN A 153 -12.47 0.54 16.99
N ILE A 154 -11.92 -0.37 16.19
CA ILE A 154 -10.87 -1.29 16.66
C ILE A 154 -9.62 -0.52 17.12
N ILE A 155 -9.20 0.51 16.37
CA ILE A 155 -8.08 1.38 16.76
C ILE A 155 -8.37 2.11 18.07
N ALA A 156 -9.60 2.59 18.27
CA ALA A 156 -9.99 3.23 19.54
C ALA A 156 -9.84 2.28 20.73
N ILE A 157 -10.23 1.01 20.58
CA ILE A 157 -10.08 -0.01 21.61
C ILE A 157 -8.59 -0.34 21.83
N LEU A 158 -7.80 -0.49 20.76
CA LEU A 158 -6.35 -0.72 20.87
C LEU A 158 -5.65 0.44 21.60
N ARG A 159 -6.05 1.68 21.34
CA ARG A 159 -5.55 2.88 22.02
C ARG A 159 -5.91 2.90 23.50
N ALA A 160 -7.16 2.57 23.84
CA ALA A 160 -7.60 2.45 25.23
C ALA A 160 -6.82 1.37 26.00
N ASN A 161 -6.30 0.35 25.29
CA ASN A 161 -5.46 -0.71 25.84
C ASN A 161 -3.96 -0.43 25.71
N SER A 162 -3.54 0.79 25.34
CA SER A 162 -2.14 1.20 25.17
C SER A 162 -1.33 0.38 24.14
N LEU A 163 -2.01 -0.32 23.22
CA LEU A 163 -1.37 -1.10 22.15
C LEU A 163 -1.06 -0.27 20.91
N VAL A 164 -1.77 0.86 20.75
CA VAL A 164 -1.58 1.82 19.68
C VAL A 164 -1.52 3.21 20.29
N LYS A 165 -0.45 3.95 20.02
CA LYS A 165 -0.20 5.29 20.58
C LYS A 165 -0.42 6.36 19.51
N CYS A 166 -1.66 6.54 19.11
CA CYS A 166 -2.03 7.63 18.21
C CYS A 166 -2.64 8.80 19.00
N GLY A 167 -2.40 10.02 18.53
CA GLY A 167 -2.97 11.24 19.12
C GLY A 167 -4.50 11.29 18.99
N ASP A 168 -4.98 12.07 18.03
CA ASP A 168 -6.41 12.17 17.70
C ASP A 168 -6.79 11.15 16.62
N ILE A 169 -7.82 10.34 16.89
CA ILE A 169 -8.33 9.31 15.98
C ILE A 169 -8.99 9.91 14.74
N ASN A 170 -9.62 11.09 14.86
CA ASN A 170 -10.18 11.79 13.71
C ASN A 170 -9.07 12.33 12.80
N ALA A 171 -8.02 12.90 13.40
CA ALA A 171 -6.82 13.31 12.67
C ALA A 171 -6.16 12.10 11.98
N LEU A 172 -6.06 10.95 12.65
CA LEU A 172 -5.55 9.71 12.05
C LEU A 172 -6.38 9.31 10.84
N GLN A 173 -7.71 9.27 10.94
CA GLN A 173 -8.55 8.92 9.80
C GLN A 173 -8.30 9.84 8.60
N ASN A 174 -8.15 11.15 8.84
CA ASN A 174 -7.84 12.13 7.80
C ASN A 174 -6.45 11.90 7.18
N GLU A 175 -5.44 11.60 7.99
CA GLU A 175 -4.11 11.23 7.50
C GLU A 175 -4.19 9.99 6.59
N ILE A 176 -4.89 8.93 7.02
CA ILE A 176 -5.04 7.71 6.23
C ILE A 176 -5.73 8.00 4.88
N PHE A 177 -6.73 8.86 4.86
CA PHE A 177 -7.35 9.32 3.61
C PHE A 177 -6.37 10.06 2.70
N GLN A 178 -5.59 11.00 3.24
CA GLN A 178 -4.59 11.74 2.46
C GLN A 178 -3.53 10.81 1.87
N ILE A 179 -3.05 9.84 2.65
CA ILE A 179 -2.11 8.83 2.18
C ILE A 179 -2.75 7.96 1.08
N GLY A 180 -3.97 7.46 1.30
CA GLY A 180 -4.69 6.67 0.30
C GLY A 180 -4.89 7.42 -1.02
N ASN A 181 -5.32 8.68 -0.96
CA ASN A 181 -5.51 9.52 -2.14
C ASN A 181 -4.21 9.77 -2.91
N ARG A 182 -3.06 9.84 -2.21
CA ARG A 182 -1.75 9.98 -2.84
C ARG A 182 -1.38 8.76 -3.68
N TYR A 183 -1.72 7.55 -3.22
CA TYR A 183 -1.27 6.30 -3.85
C TYR A 183 -2.32 5.59 -4.72
N ARG A 184 -3.59 6.02 -4.70
CA ARG A 184 -4.71 5.34 -5.39
C ARG A 184 -4.49 5.11 -6.89
N PHE A 185 -3.80 6.01 -7.60
CA PHE A 185 -3.55 5.85 -9.03
C PHE A 185 -2.45 4.82 -9.31
N GLY A 186 -1.44 4.71 -8.44
CA GLY A 186 -0.43 3.65 -8.55
C GLY A 186 -1.03 2.27 -8.34
N ALA A 187 -2.11 2.16 -7.55
CA ALA A 187 -2.89 0.92 -7.43
C ALA A 187 -3.43 0.47 -8.80
N ILE A 188 -4.09 1.36 -9.55
CA ILE A 188 -4.65 1.06 -10.89
C ILE A 188 -3.57 0.75 -11.91
N ASN A 189 -2.48 1.51 -11.91
CA ASN A 189 -1.35 1.28 -12.82
C ASN A 189 -0.57 0.00 -12.51
N ASN A 190 -0.93 -0.70 -11.43
CA ASN A 190 -0.23 -1.88 -10.93
C ASN A 190 1.27 -1.60 -10.68
N ASP A 191 1.59 -0.44 -10.10
CA ASP A 191 2.93 -0.09 -9.66
C ASP A 191 3.36 -1.02 -8.52
N GLN A 192 4.52 -1.67 -8.68
CA GLN A 192 5.05 -2.68 -7.74
C GLN A 192 6.48 -2.30 -7.28
N PRO A 193 6.84 -2.51 -6.01
CA PRO A 193 5.97 -3.00 -4.93
C PRO A 193 4.94 -1.95 -4.48
N ARG A 194 3.84 -2.40 -3.86
CA ARG A 194 2.87 -1.47 -3.25
C ARG A 194 3.54 -0.69 -2.10
N PRO A 195 3.22 0.59 -1.94
CA PRO A 195 3.86 1.43 -0.93
C PRO A 195 3.56 0.95 0.50
N VAL A 196 4.55 1.11 1.36
CA VAL A 196 4.45 0.96 2.81
C VAL A 196 4.85 2.30 3.42
N THR A 197 3.99 2.86 4.26
CA THR A 197 4.26 4.13 4.95
C THR A 197 4.11 3.95 6.46
N ARG A 198 4.54 4.97 7.21
CA ARG A 198 4.33 5.08 8.65
C ARG A 198 3.43 6.27 8.92
N SER A 199 2.42 6.08 9.76
CA SER A 199 1.63 7.20 10.29
C SER A 199 2.55 8.16 11.04
N GLN A 200 2.36 9.46 10.84
CA GLN A 200 3.03 10.52 11.60
C GLN A 200 2.28 10.82 12.90
N LEU A 201 1.02 10.39 13.01
CA LEU A 201 0.16 10.61 14.16
C LEU A 201 0.23 9.49 15.20
N CYS A 202 0.86 8.36 14.86
CA CYS A 202 1.05 7.22 15.74
C CYS A 202 2.53 7.02 16.09
N GLN A 203 2.83 6.84 17.37
CA GLN A 203 4.17 6.48 17.85
C GLN A 203 4.38 4.97 17.70
N LEU A 204 5.53 4.58 17.15
CA LEU A 204 5.87 3.18 16.82
C LEU A 204 6.69 2.47 17.89
#